data_AF-A0AAD9FD76-F1
#
_entry.id   AF-A0AAD9FD76-F1
#
_cell.length_a   1.000
_cell.length_b   1.000
_cell.length_c   1.000
_cell.angle_alpha   90.00
_cell.angle_beta   90.00
_cell.angle_gamma   90.00
#
_symmetry.space_group_name_H-M   'P 1'
#
loop_
_entity.id
_entity.type
_entity.pdbx_description
1 polymer ?
#
loop_
_entity_poly.entity_id
_entity_poly.type
_entity_poly.pdbx_seq_one_letter_code
_entity_poly.pdbx_strand_id
1 'polypeptide(L)'
;DATLENPILWNVADVVLKFLDEEAPVAIQPKTLYVPKPEIQHLFREPEKKPPTMVSNAFTALILSPLLLLLLLWFKLGANVSNFSCTPSNVMFHVGHAAIMGLMYLYWTHLNMFQTLKYLAIIGTLTFLAGNRMLAQKAVKRIENK
;
A
#
# COMPACT_ATOMS: atom_id res chain seq x y z
N ASP A 1 6.55 75.03 -38.55
CA ASP A 1 7.51 75.81 -39.34
C ASP A 1 8.22 76.76 -38.41
N ALA A 2 9.52 76.96 -38.58
CA ALA A 2 10.35 77.72 -37.64
C ALA A 2 10.07 79.24 -37.67
N THR A 3 9.36 79.72 -38.70
CA THR A 3 8.96 81.13 -38.87
C THR A 3 7.52 81.44 -38.45
N LEU A 4 6.80 80.47 -37.86
CA LEU A 4 5.43 80.68 -37.37
C LEU A 4 5.43 80.97 -35.87
N GLU A 5 4.88 82.12 -35.48
CA GLU A 5 4.83 82.56 -34.08
C GLU A 5 3.74 81.86 -33.25
N ASN A 6 2.61 81.48 -33.88
CA ASN A 6 1.49 80.81 -33.23
C ASN A 6 1.15 79.49 -33.95
N PRO A 7 1.59 78.33 -33.44
CA PRO A 7 1.25 77.05 -34.04
C PRO A 7 -0.23 76.72 -33.82
N ILE A 8 -0.94 76.46 -34.91
CA ILE A 8 -2.34 76.06 -34.87
C ILE A 8 -2.40 74.56 -34.56
N LEU A 9 -3.11 74.20 -33.50
CA LEU A 9 -3.39 72.81 -33.13
C LEU A 9 -4.91 72.65 -33.04
N TRP A 10 -5.49 72.05 -34.08
CA TRP A 10 -6.92 71.73 -34.14
C TRP A 10 -7.08 70.22 -34.21
N ASN A 11 -7.99 69.68 -33.41
CA ASN A 11 -8.44 68.31 -33.61
C ASN A 11 -9.50 68.32 -34.72
N VAL A 12 -9.14 67.77 -35.89
CA VAL A 12 -9.98 67.83 -37.09
C VAL A 12 -11.05 66.74 -37.07
N ALA A 13 -10.72 65.56 -36.55
CA ALA A 13 -11.65 64.44 -36.40
C ALA A 13 -11.08 63.37 -35.47
N ASP A 14 -11.96 62.72 -34.73
CA ASP A 14 -11.60 61.52 -33.97
C ASP A 14 -11.78 60.29 -34.86
N VAL A 15 -10.65 59.66 -35.24
CA VAL A 15 -10.65 58.46 -36.09
C VAL A 15 -10.62 57.21 -35.21
N VAL A 16 -11.69 56.42 -35.26
CA VAL A 16 -11.78 55.13 -34.57
C VAL A 16 -11.32 54.02 -35.52
N LEU A 17 -10.09 53.57 -35.33
CA LEU A 17 -9.55 52.41 -36.05
C LEU A 17 -9.98 51.14 -35.32
N LYS A 18 -10.66 50.23 -36.03
CA LYS A 18 -10.96 48.89 -35.51
C LYS A 18 -10.03 47.89 -36.18
N PHE A 19 -9.14 47.31 -35.40
CA PHE A 19 -8.28 46.22 -35.86
C PHE A 19 -8.99 44.88 -35.62
N LEU A 20 -8.68 43.88 -36.45
CA LEU A 20 -9.40 42.61 -36.48
C LEU A 20 -9.27 41.75 -35.21
N ASP A 21 -8.32 42.09 -34.34
CA ASP A 21 -7.97 41.30 -33.15
C ASP A 21 -8.44 41.91 -31.81
N GLU A 22 -9.21 43.00 -31.84
CA GLU A 22 -9.63 43.68 -30.60
C GLU A 22 -11.01 43.19 -30.14
N GLU A 23 -11.05 42.02 -29.50
CA GLU A 23 -12.17 41.64 -28.63
C GLU A 23 -12.20 42.59 -27.42
N ALA A 24 -13.11 43.57 -27.49
CA ALA A 24 -13.43 44.60 -26.49
C ALA A 24 -12.29 45.61 -26.18
N PRO A 25 -12.63 46.88 -25.86
CA PRO A 25 -11.64 47.87 -25.46
C PRO A 25 -11.05 47.47 -24.12
N VAL A 26 -9.92 46.77 -24.13
CA VAL A 26 -9.12 46.58 -22.92
C VAL A 26 -8.53 47.94 -22.61
N ALA A 27 -9.00 48.57 -21.53
CA ALA A 27 -8.43 49.80 -21.02
C ALA A 27 -6.90 49.64 -21.00
N ILE A 28 -6.19 50.50 -21.72
CA ILE A 28 -4.73 50.53 -21.77
C ILE A 28 -4.26 50.92 -20.37
N GLN A 29 -4.19 49.94 -19.48
CA GLN A 29 -3.59 50.13 -18.18
C GLN A 29 -2.09 50.29 -18.41
N PRO A 30 -1.44 51.34 -17.87
CA PRO A 30 0.01 51.42 -17.90
C PRO A 30 0.54 50.11 -17.35
N LYS A 31 1.55 49.51 -17.99
CA LYS A 31 2.13 48.21 -17.61
C LYS A 31 2.66 48.31 -16.17
N THR A 32 1.79 48.07 -15.19
CA THR A 32 2.12 48.10 -13.77
C THR A 32 2.91 46.83 -13.49
N LEU A 33 4.24 46.93 -13.48
CA LEU A 33 5.15 45.79 -13.30
C LEU A 33 5.00 45.12 -11.91
N TYR A 34 4.31 45.77 -10.98
CA TYR A 34 4.15 45.35 -9.59
C TYR A 34 2.69 45.05 -9.26
N VAL A 35 2.12 44.05 -9.93
CA VAL A 35 0.78 43.50 -9.62
C VAL A 35 0.93 42.03 -9.21
N PRO A 36 0.20 41.56 -8.18
CA PRO A 36 0.17 40.14 -7.83
C PRO A 36 -0.18 39.28 -9.04
N LYS A 37 0.64 38.25 -9.28
CA LYS A 37 0.34 37.25 -10.33
C LYS A 37 -0.82 36.36 -9.87
N PRO A 38 -1.57 35.78 -10.82
CA PRO A 38 -2.56 34.76 -10.48
C PRO A 38 -1.90 33.62 -9.71
N GLU A 39 -2.63 33.10 -8.72
CA GLU A 39 -2.20 31.95 -7.93
C GLU A 39 -2.12 30.69 -8.81
N ILE A 40 -1.03 29.94 -8.68
CA ILE A 40 -0.84 28.67 -9.39
C ILE A 40 -1.40 27.54 -8.52
N GLN A 41 -2.45 26.88 -9.00
CA GLN A 41 -3.00 25.71 -8.33
C GLN A 41 -2.31 24.43 -8.81
N HIS A 42 -1.69 23.70 -7.89
CA HIS A 42 -1.09 22.40 -8.20
C HIS A 42 -2.20 21.34 -8.38
N LEU A 43 -2.30 20.77 -9.59
CA LEU A 43 -3.22 19.68 -9.86
C LEU A 43 -2.61 18.34 -9.41
N PHE A 44 -3.18 17.75 -8.36
CA PHE A 44 -2.80 16.41 -7.93
C PHE A 44 -3.25 15.34 -8.93
N ARG A 45 -2.51 14.23 -8.96
CA ARG A 45 -2.92 13.05 -9.71
C ARG A 45 -4.26 12.54 -9.18
N GLU A 46 -5.19 12.25 -10.09
CA GLU A 46 -6.47 11.65 -9.73
C GLU A 46 -6.26 10.26 -9.11
N PRO A 47 -7.04 9.91 -8.06
CA PRO A 47 -6.95 8.60 -7.43
C PRO A 47 -7.40 7.49 -8.39
N GLU A 48 -6.71 6.36 -8.34
CA GLU A 48 -7.05 5.21 -9.17
C GLU A 48 -8.41 4.60 -8.77
N LYS A 49 -9.20 4.22 -9.77
CA LYS A 49 -10.49 3.57 -9.55
C LYS A 49 -10.29 2.17 -8.99
N LYS A 50 -10.85 1.89 -7.81
CA LYS A 50 -10.83 0.55 -7.18
C LYS A 50 -11.93 -0.34 -7.76
N PRO A 51 -11.72 -1.68 -7.82
CA PRO A 51 -12.77 -2.60 -8.24
C PRO A 51 -13.93 -2.67 -7.24
N PRO A 52 -15.13 -3.12 -7.66
CA PRO A 52 -16.27 -3.31 -6.77
C PRO A 52 -15.96 -4.31 -5.65
N THR A 53 -16.37 -3.98 -4.42
CA THR A 53 -16.12 -4.82 -3.23
C THR A 53 -16.72 -6.22 -3.34
N MET A 54 -17.86 -6.36 -4.03
CA MET A 54 -18.50 -7.66 -4.28
C MET A 54 -17.58 -8.62 -5.03
N VAL A 55 -16.85 -8.12 -6.04
CA VAL A 55 -15.90 -8.94 -6.81
C VAL A 55 -14.75 -9.38 -5.91
N SER A 56 -14.16 -8.45 -5.16
CA SER A 56 -13.07 -8.75 -4.21
C SER A 56 -13.49 -9.80 -3.16
N ASN A 57 -14.71 -9.71 -2.62
CA ASN A 57 -15.23 -10.66 -1.64
C ASN A 57 -15.46 -12.05 -2.26
N ALA A 58 -16.01 -12.10 -3.47
CA ALA A 58 -16.21 -13.37 -4.19
C ALA A 58 -14.88 -14.11 -4.42
N PHE A 59 -13.84 -13.40 -4.89
CA PHE A 59 -12.52 -14.01 -5.09
C PHE A 59 -11.83 -14.38 -3.77
N THR A 60 -12.01 -13.60 -2.70
CA THR A 60 -11.52 -13.98 -1.37
C THR A 60 -12.14 -15.31 -0.90
N ALA A 61 -13.44 -15.50 -1.10
CA ALA A 61 -14.11 -16.77 -0.79
C ALA A 61 -13.59 -17.93 -1.67
N LEU A 62 -13.35 -17.68 -2.95
CA LEU A 62 -12.76 -18.67 -3.86
C LEU A 62 -11.36 -19.10 -3.42
N ILE A 63 -10.52 -18.17 -2.92
CA ILE A 63 -9.17 -18.48 -2.40
C ILE A 63 -9.23 -19.33 -1.14
N LEU A 64 -10.27 -19.20 -0.30
CA LEU A 64 -10.46 -20.03 0.88
C LEU A 64 -11.00 -21.43 0.55
N SER A 65 -11.60 -21.63 -0.62
CA SER A 65 -12.24 -22.90 -1.00
C SER A 65 -11.31 -24.12 -1.03
N PRO A 66 -10.04 -24.05 -1.52
CA PRO A 66 -9.16 -25.22 -1.54
C PRO A 66 -8.75 -25.67 -0.13
N LEU A 67 -8.64 -24.74 0.83
CA LEU A 67 -8.37 -25.08 2.22
C LEU A 67 -9.54 -25.87 2.83
N LEU A 68 -10.78 -25.46 2.56
CA LEU A 68 -11.96 -26.19 3.00
C LEU A 68 -12.01 -27.59 2.37
N LEU A 69 -11.72 -27.70 1.08
CA LEU A 69 -11.65 -28.97 0.37
C LEU A 69 -10.58 -29.90 0.96
N LEU A 70 -9.41 -29.38 1.32
CA LEU A 70 -8.35 -30.14 2.00
C LEU A 70 -8.86 -30.75 3.32
N LEU A 71 -9.52 -29.95 4.17
CA LEU A 71 -10.04 -30.42 5.46
C LEU A 71 -11.10 -31.52 5.29
N LEU A 72 -12.01 -31.38 4.31
CA LEU A 72 -13.00 -32.41 3.98
C LEU A 72 -12.33 -33.70 3.51
N LEU A 73 -11.31 -33.61 2.67
CA LEU A 73 -10.59 -34.78 2.18
C LEU A 73 -9.81 -35.49 3.29
N TRP A 74 -9.15 -34.75 4.19
CA TRP A 74 -8.51 -35.33 5.37
C TRP A 74 -9.49 -36.10 6.25
N PHE A 75 -10.68 -35.53 6.48
CA PHE A 75 -11.73 -36.22 7.23
C PHE A 75 -12.18 -37.51 6.52
N LYS A 76 -12.41 -37.46 5.20
CA LYS A 76 -12.80 -38.65 4.42
C LYS A 76 -11.72 -39.72 4.38
N LEU A 77 -10.45 -39.35 4.36
CA LEU A 77 -9.31 -40.27 4.34
C LEU A 77 -8.95 -40.81 5.72
N GLY A 78 -9.61 -40.34 6.79
CA GLY A 78 -9.32 -40.78 8.16
C GLY A 78 -8.00 -40.25 8.72
N ALA A 79 -7.49 -39.13 8.20
CA ALA A 79 -6.31 -38.47 8.75
C ALA A 79 -6.59 -38.05 10.20
N ASN A 80 -5.75 -38.53 11.12
CA ASN A 80 -5.95 -38.34 12.56
C ASN A 80 -4.63 -38.00 13.27
N VAL A 81 -4.74 -37.58 14.53
CA VAL A 81 -3.62 -37.13 15.36
C VAL A 81 -3.33 -38.13 16.50
N SER A 82 -3.64 -39.41 16.30
CA SER A 82 -3.55 -40.46 17.34
C SER A 82 -2.15 -40.66 17.93
N ASN A 83 -1.10 -40.32 17.18
CA ASN A 83 0.30 -40.43 17.61
C ASN A 83 0.84 -39.17 18.31
N PHE A 84 -0.03 -38.27 18.77
CA PHE A 84 0.38 -37.08 19.51
C PHE A 84 0.76 -37.44 20.95
N SER A 85 2.03 -37.28 21.28
CA SER A 85 2.53 -37.46 22.65
C SER A 85 2.65 -36.09 23.34
N CYS A 86 2.04 -35.92 24.52
CA CYS A 86 2.15 -34.70 25.32
C CYS A 86 3.51 -34.59 26.05
N THR A 87 4.62 -34.83 25.35
CA THR A 87 5.96 -34.60 25.89
C THR A 87 6.30 -33.10 25.84
N PRO A 88 7.12 -32.58 26.77
CA PRO A 88 7.48 -31.17 26.79
C PRO A 88 8.08 -30.66 25.48
N SER A 89 8.94 -31.46 24.82
CA SER A 89 9.54 -31.14 23.52
C SER A 89 8.51 -31.04 22.40
N ASN A 90 7.55 -31.96 22.34
CA ASN A 90 6.51 -31.98 21.31
C ASN A 90 5.55 -30.79 21.46
N VAL A 91 5.10 -30.51 22.70
CA VAL A 91 4.24 -29.35 22.98
C VAL A 91 4.98 -28.04 22.68
N MET A 92 6.21 -27.90 23.18
CA MET A 92 7.00 -26.68 22.99
C MET A 92 7.32 -26.43 21.50
N PHE A 93 7.58 -27.47 20.72
CA PHE A 93 7.78 -27.34 19.28
C PHE A 93 6.52 -26.82 18.56
N HIS A 94 5.35 -27.42 18.81
CA HIS A 94 4.11 -27.02 18.15
C HIS A 94 3.63 -25.63 18.59
N VAL A 95 3.74 -25.32 19.89
CA VAL A 95 3.43 -23.98 20.41
C VAL A 95 4.41 -22.95 19.86
N GLY A 96 5.71 -23.25 19.82
CA GLY A 96 6.73 -22.38 19.25
C GLY A 96 6.49 -22.10 17.76
N HIS A 97 6.14 -23.13 16.99
CA HIS A 97 5.79 -22.99 15.58
C HIS A 97 4.52 -22.14 15.38
N ALA A 98 3.47 -22.37 16.18
CA ALA A 98 2.26 -21.54 16.16
C ALA A 98 2.57 -20.07 16.55
N ALA A 99 3.46 -19.86 17.52
CA ALA A 99 3.91 -18.53 17.92
C ALA A 99 4.69 -17.82 16.80
N ILE A 100 5.50 -18.55 16.02
CA ILE A 100 6.17 -17.98 14.83
C ILE A 100 5.14 -17.55 13.79
N MET A 101 4.11 -18.36 13.51
CA MET A 101 3.03 -17.98 12.58
C MET A 101 2.26 -16.75 13.09
N GLY A 102 1.95 -16.70 14.38
CA GLY A 102 1.35 -15.52 15.02
C GLY A 102 2.25 -14.29 14.97
N LEU A 103 3.57 -14.45 15.15
CA LEU A 103 4.54 -13.36 15.02
C LEU A 103 4.57 -12.81 13.59
N MET A 104 4.45 -13.65 12.57
CA MET A 104 4.36 -13.18 11.18
C MET A 104 3.11 -12.35 10.92
N TYR A 105 1.97 -12.71 11.54
CA TYR A 105 0.76 -11.88 11.51
C TYR A 105 0.99 -10.53 12.20
N LEU A 106 1.61 -10.52 13.38
CA LEU A 106 1.93 -9.27 14.09
C LEU A 106 2.93 -8.40 13.33
N TYR A 107 3.86 -9.00 12.59
CA TYR A 107 4.75 -8.29 11.67
C TYR A 107 3.97 -7.59 10.56
N TRP A 108 2.98 -8.29 9.98
CA TRP A 108 2.15 -7.71 8.94
C TRP A 108 1.31 -6.53 9.43
N THR A 109 0.85 -6.54 10.69
CA THR A 109 -0.08 -5.52 11.19
C THR A 109 0.55 -4.41 12.04
N HIS A 110 1.62 -4.68 12.81
CA HIS A 110 2.09 -3.77 13.87
C HIS A 110 3.61 -3.66 14.02
N LEU A 111 4.38 -4.73 13.87
CA LEU A 111 5.82 -4.74 14.22
C LEU A 111 6.70 -4.25 13.07
N ASN A 112 7.82 -3.61 13.41
CA ASN A 112 8.88 -3.36 12.45
C ASN A 112 9.83 -4.58 12.30
N MET A 113 10.72 -4.50 11.31
CA MET A 113 11.66 -5.58 10.97
C MET A 113 12.55 -5.96 12.16
N PHE A 114 13.18 -5.00 12.85
CA PHE A 114 14.11 -5.30 13.94
C PHE A 114 13.43 -5.91 15.17
N GLN A 115 12.22 -5.44 15.50
CA GLN A 115 11.41 -6.04 16.56
C GLN A 115 11.05 -7.49 16.22
N THR A 116 10.59 -7.72 14.99
CA THR A 116 10.23 -9.06 14.48
C THR A 116 11.43 -10.00 14.54
N LEU A 117 12.59 -9.58 14.04
CA LEU A 117 13.82 -10.37 14.07
C LEU A 117 14.25 -10.71 15.50
N LYS A 118 14.14 -9.76 16.44
CA LYS A 118 14.46 -10.01 17.87
C LYS A 118 13.55 -11.09 18.46
N TYR A 119 12.24 -10.97 18.28
CA TYR A 119 11.28 -11.96 18.80
C TYR A 119 11.43 -13.31 18.09
N LEU A 120 11.66 -13.30 16.78
CA LEU A 120 11.87 -14.49 15.98
C LEU A 120 13.15 -15.22 16.39
N ALA A 121 14.23 -14.51 16.71
CA ALA A 121 15.47 -15.13 17.19
C ALA A 121 15.24 -15.90 18.50
N ILE A 122 14.48 -15.31 19.44
CA ILE A 122 14.17 -15.94 20.73
C ILE A 122 13.26 -17.16 20.53
N ILE A 123 12.09 -16.97 19.90
CA ILE A 123 11.09 -18.03 19.70
C ILE A 123 11.66 -19.12 18.78
N GLY A 124 12.40 -18.73 17.74
CA GLY A 124 13.04 -19.62 16.78
C GLY A 124 14.10 -20.51 17.43
N THR A 125 14.94 -19.97 18.31
CA THR A 125 15.93 -20.77 19.04
C THR A 125 15.24 -21.82 19.93
N LEU A 126 14.21 -21.42 20.68
CA LEU A 126 13.44 -22.36 21.51
C LEU A 126 12.76 -23.45 20.66
N THR A 127 12.12 -23.05 19.55
CA THR A 127 11.46 -23.97 18.62
C THR A 127 12.45 -24.94 17.98
N PHE A 128 13.65 -24.46 17.63
CA PHE A 128 14.72 -25.27 17.07
C PHE A 128 15.18 -26.37 18.06
N LEU A 129 15.48 -25.99 19.31
CA LEU A 129 15.91 -26.94 20.33
C LEU A 129 14.82 -27.98 20.66
N ALA A 130 13.58 -27.54 20.81
CA ALA A 130 12.43 -28.41 21.05
C ALA A 130 12.20 -29.37 19.87
N GLY A 131 12.29 -28.86 18.63
CA GLY A 131 12.16 -29.62 17.40
C GLY A 131 13.24 -30.69 17.25
N ASN A 132 14.50 -30.34 17.51
CA ASN A 132 15.62 -31.30 17.47
C ASN A 132 15.35 -32.50 18.39
N ARG A 133 14.93 -32.24 19.64
CA ARG A 133 14.59 -33.29 20.60
C ARG A 133 13.36 -34.10 20.18
N MET A 134 12.29 -33.44 19.73
CA MET A 134 11.06 -34.11 19.27
C MET A 134 11.33 -35.02 18.07
N LEU A 135 12.11 -34.57 17.09
CA LEU A 135 12.47 -35.34 15.91
C LEU A 135 13.36 -36.54 16.26
N ALA A 136 14.33 -36.37 17.16
CA ALA A 136 15.14 -37.47 17.67
C ALA A 136 14.28 -38.57 18.34
N GLN A 137 13.32 -38.19 19.19
CA GLN A 137 12.39 -39.15 19.82
C GLN A 137 11.56 -39.90 18.76
N LYS A 138 11.08 -39.21 17.73
CA LYS A 138 10.34 -39.85 16.63
C LYS A 138 11.23 -40.79 15.81
N ALA A 139 12.51 -40.48 15.65
CA ALA A 139 13.47 -41.33 14.94
C ALA A 139 13.74 -42.64 15.72
N VAL A 140 13.97 -42.55 17.03
CA VAL A 140 14.18 -43.72 17.91
C VAL A 140 12.98 -44.67 17.83
N LYS A 141 11.75 -44.15 17.99
CA LYS A 141 10.53 -44.96 17.89
C LYS A 141 10.37 -45.68 16.54
N ARG A 142 10.88 -45.12 15.45
CA ARG A 142 10.85 -45.77 14.12
C ARG A 142 11.87 -46.92 14.02
N ILE A 143 13.00 -46.81 14.69
CA ILE A 143 14.04 -47.86 14.70
C ILE A 143 13.60 -49.01 15.60
N GLU A 144 13.02 -48.71 16.77
CA GLU A 144 12.51 -49.74 17.71
C GLU A 144 11.32 -50.53 17.16
N ASN A 145 10.49 -49.91 16.30
CA ASN A 145 9.34 -50.55 15.68
C ASN A 145 9.68 -51.35 14.40
N LYS A 146 10.96 -51.42 14.00
CA LYS A 146 11.47 -52.23 12.89
C LYS A 146 12.03 -53.54 13.41
#